data_AF-A0A3A6NWF9-F1
#
_entry.id   AF-A0A3A6NWF9-F1
#
_cell.length_a   1.000
_cell.length_b   1.000
_cell.length_c   1.000
_cell.angle_alpha   90.00
_cell.angle_beta   90.00
_cell.angle_gamma   90.00
#
_symmetry.space_group_name_H-M   'P 1'
#
loop_
_entity.id
_entity.type
_entity.pdbx_description
1 polymer ?
#
loop_
_entity_poly.entity_id
_entity_poly.type
_entity_poly.pdbx_seq_one_letter_code
_entity_poly.pdbx_strand_id
1 'polypeptide(L)'
;MNFSRLMKFVPWLVLAADLLGTYGLKQWAVQSAHKDLGIKFEKQATELVRQLEQRLDVQMLVLRGTSGLISSSVHVTPEEFHDYIASLKLQKTNPGVLGIGFALALPTKHGEQGLRFWLRNTNKRDAIFTKYFGNQQSALLYVEPHSERLQSVIGHDMYADPERRAAMDLARDLQQSTMTGKIQLLGDMGGTKASTIS
;
A
#
# COMPACT_ATOMS: atom_id res chain seq x y z
N MET A 1 -37.68 60.83 -47.83
CA MET A 1 -38.03 60.18 -46.55
C MET A 1 -36.85 59.31 -46.10
N ASN A 2 -36.06 59.79 -45.14
CA ASN A 2 -35.21 59.04 -44.18
C ASN A 2 -34.01 58.15 -44.60
N PHE A 3 -33.33 58.37 -45.74
CA PHE A 3 -32.08 57.64 -46.06
C PHE A 3 -30.92 57.93 -45.07
N SER A 4 -30.81 59.17 -44.57
CA SER A 4 -29.79 59.54 -43.57
C SER A 4 -30.09 59.05 -42.15
N ARG A 5 -31.34 58.69 -41.84
CA ARG A 5 -31.68 58.04 -40.56
C ARG A 5 -31.31 56.56 -40.60
N LEU A 6 -31.46 55.90 -41.75
CA LEU A 6 -31.13 54.47 -41.91
C LEU A 6 -29.62 54.20 -41.80
N MET A 7 -28.77 55.05 -42.39
CA MET A 7 -27.30 54.93 -42.26
C MET A 7 -26.79 55.08 -40.81
N LYS A 8 -27.52 55.79 -39.94
CA LYS A 8 -27.14 55.90 -38.51
C LYS A 8 -27.31 54.59 -37.73
N PHE A 9 -28.14 53.67 -38.20
CA PHE A 9 -28.38 52.38 -37.54
C PHE A 9 -27.42 51.27 -38.00
N VAL A 10 -26.78 51.43 -39.17
CA VAL A 10 -25.79 50.48 -39.70
C VAL A 10 -24.64 50.17 -38.71
N PRO A 11 -23.94 51.17 -38.11
CA PRO A 11 -22.87 50.87 -37.15
C PRO A 11 -23.37 50.14 -35.89
N TRP A 12 -24.62 50.39 -35.49
CA TRP A 12 -25.24 49.70 -34.35
C TRP A 12 -25.55 48.23 -34.67
N LEU A 13 -25.96 47.92 -35.90
CA LEU A 13 -26.17 46.55 -36.36
C LEU A 13 -24.86 45.77 -36.47
N VAL A 14 -23.80 46.39 -36.98
CA VAL A 14 -22.46 45.77 -37.05
C VAL A 14 -21.94 45.46 -35.65
N LEU A 15 -22.07 46.41 -34.72
CA LEU A 15 -21.67 46.21 -33.33
C LEU A 15 -22.49 45.09 -32.66
N ALA A 16 -23.81 45.06 -32.87
CA ALA A 16 -24.66 43.99 -32.34
C ALA A 16 -24.28 42.61 -32.92
N ALA A 17 -23.97 42.53 -34.21
CA ALA A 17 -23.54 41.29 -34.87
C ALA A 17 -22.20 40.79 -34.32
N ASP A 18 -21.20 41.67 -34.18
CA ASP A 18 -19.88 41.33 -33.60
C ASP A 18 -19.99 40.91 -32.13
N LEU A 19 -20.84 41.60 -31.36
CA LEU A 19 -21.04 41.31 -29.94
C LEU A 19 -21.73 39.95 -29.74
N LEU A 20 -22.74 39.64 -30.57
CA LEU A 20 -23.41 38.34 -30.56
C LEU A 20 -22.47 37.23 -31.03
N GLY A 21 -21.68 37.46 -32.07
CA GLY A 21 -20.66 36.52 -32.54
C GLY A 21 -19.62 36.21 -31.47
N THR A 22 -19.07 37.24 -30.83
CA THR A 22 -18.09 37.12 -29.73
C THR A 22 -18.69 36.41 -28.52
N TYR A 23 -19.93 36.73 -28.14
CA TYR A 23 -20.61 36.08 -27.03
C TYR A 23 -20.90 34.60 -27.30
N GLY A 24 -21.33 34.26 -28.52
CA GLY A 24 -21.55 32.88 -28.95
C GLY A 24 -20.27 32.04 -28.93
N LEU A 25 -19.18 32.57 -29.50
CA LEU A 25 -17.86 31.94 -29.47
C LEU A 25 -17.36 31.73 -28.04
N LYS A 26 -17.53 32.71 -27.15
CA LYS A 26 -17.17 32.61 -25.73
C LYS A 26 -17.95 31.50 -25.03
N GLN A 27 -19.27 31.44 -25.21
CA GLN A 27 -20.10 30.41 -24.59
C GLN A 27 -19.73 29.00 -25.07
N TRP A 28 -19.43 28.85 -26.35
CA TRP A 28 -19.00 27.58 -26.93
C TRP A 28 -17.61 27.15 -26.41
N ALA A 29 -16.68 28.09 -26.30
CA ALA A 29 -15.34 27.88 -25.75
C ALA A 29 -15.39 27.54 -24.24
N VAL A 30 -16.22 28.23 -23.46
CA VAL A 30 -16.37 27.97 -22.01
C VAL A 30 -17.01 26.61 -21.74
N GLN A 31 -18.06 26.25 -22.49
CA GLN A 31 -18.68 24.92 -22.37
C GLN A 31 -17.71 23.79 -22.77
N SER A 32 -16.89 24.01 -23.79
CA SER A 32 -15.86 23.04 -24.21
C SER A 32 -14.75 22.91 -23.15
N ALA A 33 -14.30 24.04 -22.57
CA ALA A 33 -13.28 24.05 -21.52
C ALA A 33 -13.73 23.31 -20.25
N HIS A 34 -15.00 23.42 -19.86
CA HIS A 34 -15.52 22.69 -18.69
C HIS A 34 -15.63 21.18 -18.93
N LYS A 35 -16.02 20.75 -20.14
CA LYS A 35 -16.04 19.32 -20.51
C LYS A 35 -14.62 18.74 -20.54
N ASP A 36 -13.67 19.48 -21.08
CA ASP A 36 -12.27 19.06 -21.15
C ASP A 36 -11.64 18.91 -19.76
N LEU A 37 -11.99 19.76 -18.80
CA LEU A 37 -11.53 19.65 -17.41
C LEU A 37 -12.05 18.37 -16.74
N GLY A 38 -13.33 18.05 -16.90
CA GLY A 38 -13.92 16.83 -16.34
C GLY A 38 -13.30 15.57 -16.91
N ILE A 39 -13.14 15.50 -18.24
CA ILE A 39 -12.52 14.35 -18.92
C ILE A 39 -11.05 14.19 -18.51
N LYS A 40 -10.30 15.30 -18.37
CA LYS A 40 -8.90 15.25 -17.90
C LYS A 40 -8.81 14.77 -16.46
N PHE A 41 -9.67 15.27 -15.58
CA PHE A 41 -9.71 14.84 -14.18
C PHE A 41 -10.03 13.35 -14.07
N GLU A 42 -11.07 12.88 -14.77
CA GLU A 42 -11.46 11.46 -14.76
C GLU A 42 -10.31 10.58 -15.27
N LYS A 43 -9.69 10.94 -16.40
CA LYS A 43 -8.53 10.21 -16.92
C LYS A 43 -7.37 10.15 -15.92
N GLN A 44 -7.07 11.25 -15.26
CA GLN A 44 -6.01 11.30 -14.24
C GLN A 44 -6.37 10.44 -13.02
N ALA A 45 -7.61 10.52 -12.53
CA ALA A 45 -8.07 9.72 -11.40
C ALA A 45 -8.01 8.22 -11.72
N THR A 46 -8.52 7.80 -12.89
CA THR A 46 -8.46 6.40 -13.35
C THR A 46 -7.03 5.92 -13.49
N GLU A 47 -6.14 6.74 -14.05
CA GLU A 47 -4.73 6.39 -14.21
C GLU A 47 -4.04 6.22 -12.85
N LEU A 48 -4.33 7.08 -11.87
CA LEU A 48 -3.81 6.96 -10.51
C LEU A 48 -4.30 5.69 -9.82
N VAL A 49 -5.60 5.37 -9.93
CA VAL A 49 -6.17 4.13 -9.38
C VAL A 49 -5.51 2.91 -10.01
N ARG A 50 -5.39 2.89 -11.33
CA ARG A 50 -4.72 1.81 -12.08
C ARG A 50 -3.27 1.61 -11.63
N GLN A 51 -2.53 2.70 -11.41
CA GLN A 51 -1.15 2.63 -10.91
C GLN A 51 -1.09 2.07 -9.48
N LEU A 52 -2.06 2.40 -8.63
CA LEU A 52 -2.16 1.85 -7.28
C LEU A 52 -2.43 0.34 -7.32
N GLU A 53 -3.42 -0.10 -8.09
CA GLU A 53 -3.78 -1.52 -8.26
C GLU A 53 -2.58 -2.34 -8.75
N GLN A 54 -1.87 -1.85 -9.77
CA GLN A 54 -0.67 -2.52 -10.27
C GLN A 54 0.42 -2.68 -9.20
N ARG A 55 0.59 -1.69 -8.33
CA ARG A 55 1.55 -1.80 -7.21
C ARG A 55 1.10 -2.83 -6.19
N LEU A 56 -0.20 -2.91 -5.90
CA LEU A 56 -0.74 -3.91 -4.96
C LEU A 56 -0.61 -5.33 -5.52
N ASP A 57 -0.83 -5.52 -6.82
CA ASP A 57 -0.65 -6.81 -7.49
C ASP A 57 0.78 -7.35 -7.35
N VAL A 58 1.77 -6.47 -7.54
CA VAL A 58 3.19 -6.82 -7.35
C VAL A 58 3.46 -7.22 -5.89
N GLN A 59 2.88 -6.51 -4.92
CA GLN A 59 3.02 -6.85 -3.49
C GLN A 59 2.42 -8.22 -3.18
N MET A 60 1.23 -8.50 -3.71
CA MET A 60 0.57 -9.80 -3.54
C MET A 60 1.39 -10.93 -4.16
N LEU A 61 1.96 -10.71 -5.36
CA LEU A 61 2.82 -11.70 -6.01
C LEU A 61 4.05 -12.02 -5.16
N VAL A 62 4.68 -10.99 -4.60
CA VAL A 62 5.84 -11.15 -3.71
C VAL A 62 5.47 -11.93 -2.43
N LEU A 63 4.33 -11.62 -1.80
CA LEU A 63 3.85 -12.35 -0.62
C LEU A 63 3.54 -13.81 -0.96
N ARG A 64 2.91 -14.08 -2.10
CA ARG A 64 2.66 -15.46 -2.58
C ARG A 64 3.95 -16.22 -2.83
N GLY A 65 4.94 -15.60 -3.48
CA GLY A 65 6.25 -16.21 -3.69
C GLY A 65 6.97 -16.52 -2.38
N THR A 66 6.93 -15.58 -1.43
CA THR A 66 7.52 -15.77 -0.09
C THR A 66 6.81 -16.89 0.67
N SER A 67 5.47 -16.94 0.63
CA SER A 67 4.69 -18.04 1.19
C SER A 67 5.07 -19.38 0.56
N GLY A 68 5.21 -19.43 -0.76
CA GLY A 68 5.65 -20.60 -1.52
C GLY A 68 7.04 -21.09 -1.12
N LEU A 69 8.01 -20.18 -0.91
CA LEU A 69 9.35 -20.53 -0.41
C LEU A 69 9.26 -21.23 0.95
N ILE A 70 8.50 -20.64 1.89
CA ILE A 70 8.35 -21.20 3.23
C ILE A 70 7.59 -22.53 3.21
N SER A 71 6.53 -22.66 2.40
CA SER A 71 5.68 -23.86 2.40
C SER A 71 6.29 -25.04 1.65
N SER A 72 7.17 -24.80 0.68
CA SER A 72 7.81 -25.85 -0.14
C SER A 72 9.12 -26.37 0.46
N SER A 73 9.68 -25.65 1.42
CA SER A 73 10.95 -26.00 2.06
C SER A 73 10.69 -26.63 3.43
N VAL A 74 11.45 -27.66 3.78
CA VAL A 74 11.37 -28.27 5.12
C VAL A 74 11.77 -27.26 6.19
N HIS A 75 12.79 -26.46 5.89
CA HIS A 75 13.29 -25.37 6.73
C HIS A 75 13.80 -24.26 5.82
N VAL A 76 13.63 -23.00 6.24
CA VAL A 76 14.23 -21.83 5.60
C VAL A 76 15.09 -21.12 6.63
N THR A 77 16.37 -20.97 6.34
CA THR A 77 17.35 -20.25 7.17
C THR A 77 17.13 -18.73 7.08
N PRO A 78 17.57 -17.92 8.06
CA PRO A 78 17.46 -16.47 7.95
C PRO A 78 18.27 -15.96 6.76
N GLU A 79 19.41 -16.59 6.44
CA GLU A 79 20.23 -16.27 5.27
C GLU A 79 19.50 -16.60 3.96
N GLU A 80 18.85 -17.77 3.84
CA GLU A 80 18.04 -18.09 2.65
C GLU A 80 16.85 -17.14 2.50
N PHE A 81 16.21 -16.75 3.62
CA PHE A 81 15.15 -15.75 3.60
C PHE A 81 15.69 -14.39 3.15
N HIS A 82 16.84 -13.96 3.68
CA HIS A 82 17.53 -12.75 3.27
C HIS A 82 17.83 -12.76 1.78
N ASP A 83 18.52 -13.78 1.29
CA ASP A 83 18.94 -13.93 -0.10
C ASP A 83 17.74 -13.93 -1.05
N TYR A 84 16.66 -14.64 -0.69
CA TYR A 84 15.44 -14.64 -1.46
C TYR A 84 14.83 -13.24 -1.53
N ILE A 85 14.60 -12.57 -0.40
CA ILE A 85 13.98 -11.23 -0.39
C ILE A 85 14.89 -10.19 -1.07
N ALA A 86 16.20 -10.27 -0.88
CA ALA A 86 17.18 -9.41 -1.54
C ALA A 86 17.17 -9.60 -3.08
N SER A 87 17.00 -10.83 -3.56
CA SER A 87 16.92 -11.15 -4.99
C SER A 87 15.73 -10.49 -5.69
N LEU A 88 14.63 -10.25 -4.97
CA LEU A 88 13.43 -9.57 -5.47
C LEU A 88 13.66 -8.06 -5.73
N LYS A 89 14.75 -7.49 -5.21
CA LYS A 89 15.15 -6.08 -5.40
C LYS A 89 14.00 -5.10 -5.12
N LEU A 90 13.23 -5.34 -4.05
CA LEU A 90 11.99 -4.62 -3.73
C LEU A 90 12.16 -3.10 -3.62
N GLN A 91 13.32 -2.62 -3.15
CA GLN A 91 13.61 -1.18 -3.12
C GLN A 91 13.61 -0.53 -4.50
N LYS A 92 13.95 -1.27 -5.56
CA LYS A 92 13.95 -0.80 -6.95
C LYS A 92 12.61 -1.03 -7.64
N THR A 93 11.99 -2.18 -7.40
CA THR A 93 10.77 -2.61 -8.11
C THR A 93 9.49 -2.09 -7.46
N ASN A 94 9.51 -1.76 -6.17
CA ASN A 94 8.33 -1.32 -5.44
C ASN A 94 8.65 -0.35 -4.29
N PRO A 95 9.00 0.91 -4.62
CA PRO A 95 9.30 1.92 -3.61
C PRO A 95 8.03 2.21 -2.77
N GLY A 96 8.08 1.85 -1.48
CA GLY A 96 6.97 2.02 -0.54
C GLY A 96 6.75 0.82 0.38
N VAL A 97 7.22 -0.37 -0.01
CA VAL A 97 7.24 -1.54 0.89
C VAL A 97 8.35 -1.33 1.92
N LEU A 98 7.96 -1.28 3.20
CA LEU A 98 8.93 -1.10 4.30
C LEU A 98 9.75 -2.35 4.55
N GLY A 99 9.11 -3.51 4.48
CA GLY A 99 9.76 -4.80 4.65
C GLY A 99 8.79 -5.96 4.55
N ILE A 100 9.34 -7.16 4.51
CA ILE A 100 8.61 -8.43 4.50
C ILE A 100 9.07 -9.22 5.70
N GLY A 101 8.11 -9.73 6.46
CA GLY A 101 8.37 -10.55 7.61
C GLY A 101 7.65 -11.89 7.57
N PHE A 102 8.20 -12.85 8.31
CA PHE A 102 7.58 -14.15 8.52
C PHE A 102 7.24 -14.31 10.00
N ALA A 103 5.94 -14.42 10.30
CA ALA A 103 5.45 -14.70 11.64
C ALA A 103 4.98 -16.15 11.75
N LEU A 104 5.50 -16.85 12.75
CA LEU A 104 5.11 -18.22 13.07
C LEU A 104 3.88 -18.19 13.98
N ALA A 105 2.84 -18.91 13.60
CA ALA A 105 1.69 -19.16 14.47
C ALA A 105 2.08 -20.14 15.58
N LEU A 106 1.74 -19.80 16.83
CA LEU A 106 2.08 -20.57 18.01
C LEU A 106 0.79 -21.07 18.69
N PRO A 107 0.71 -22.36 19.08
CA PRO A 107 -0.45 -22.85 19.81
C PRO A 107 -0.60 -22.13 21.16
N THR A 108 -1.76 -21.52 21.43
CA THR A 108 -2.00 -20.71 22.65
C THR A 108 -1.65 -21.42 23.96
N LYS A 109 -1.81 -22.75 24.04
CA LYS A 109 -1.49 -23.54 25.25
C LYS A 109 -0.01 -23.91 25.39
N HIS A 110 0.75 -23.87 24.30
CA HIS A 110 2.10 -24.43 24.22
C HIS A 110 3.06 -23.55 23.42
N GLY A 111 2.81 -22.24 23.31
CA GLY A 111 3.54 -21.38 22.39
C GLY A 111 5.06 -21.41 22.60
N GLU A 112 5.51 -21.49 23.85
CA GLU A 112 6.94 -21.60 24.19
C GLU A 112 7.52 -22.94 23.73
N GLN A 113 6.76 -24.03 23.89
CA GLN A 113 7.17 -25.36 23.44
C GLN A 113 7.16 -25.46 21.92
N GLY A 114 6.17 -24.86 21.25
CA GLY A 114 6.08 -24.79 19.79
C GLY A 114 7.24 -23.98 19.20
N LEU A 115 7.55 -22.83 19.79
CA LEU A 115 8.71 -22.02 19.41
C LEU A 115 10.01 -22.78 19.65
N ARG A 116 10.20 -23.41 20.83
CA ARG A 116 11.39 -24.22 21.12
C ARG A 116 11.53 -25.41 20.18
N PHE A 117 10.43 -26.08 19.85
CA PHE A 117 10.43 -27.18 18.88
C PHE A 117 10.89 -26.70 17.51
N TRP A 118 10.33 -25.58 17.03
CA TRP A 118 10.72 -24.99 15.76
C TRP A 118 12.21 -24.57 15.76
N LEU A 119 12.69 -23.89 16.81
CA LEU A 119 14.10 -23.47 16.94
C LEU A 119 15.07 -24.66 16.92
N ARG A 120 14.74 -25.75 17.63
CA ARG A 120 15.56 -26.97 17.68
C ARG A 120 15.62 -27.67 16.33
N ASN A 121 14.50 -27.77 15.61
CA ASN A 121 14.44 -28.46 14.33
C ASN A 121 15.11 -27.66 13.20
N THR A 122 15.09 -26.33 13.31
CA THR A 122 15.74 -25.45 12.33
C THR A 122 17.24 -25.25 12.62
N ASN A 123 17.80 -25.96 13.61
CA ASN A 123 19.19 -25.88 14.09
C ASN A 123 19.62 -24.45 14.50
N LYS A 124 18.69 -23.63 14.98
CA LYS A 124 18.92 -22.22 15.32
C LYS A 124 19.11 -22.06 16.82
N ARG A 125 20.36 -21.86 17.24
CA ARG A 125 20.74 -21.49 18.62
C ARG A 125 20.96 -19.99 18.81
N ASP A 126 20.90 -19.22 17.72
CA ASP A 126 21.34 -17.83 17.75
C ASP A 126 20.21 -16.90 18.23
N ALA A 127 20.28 -16.61 19.53
CA ALA A 127 20.18 -15.31 20.21
C ALA A 127 19.07 -14.28 19.89
N ILE A 128 18.22 -14.44 18.88
CA ILE A 128 17.32 -13.36 18.43
C ILE A 128 15.95 -13.41 19.14
N PHE A 129 15.59 -14.53 19.78
CA PHE A 129 14.34 -14.66 20.53
C PHE A 129 14.44 -14.17 21.98
N THR A 130 14.86 -12.91 22.18
CA THR A 130 14.94 -12.29 23.51
C THR A 130 13.60 -11.75 24.02
N LYS A 131 12.60 -11.59 23.14
CA LYS A 131 11.28 -10.98 23.46
C LYS A 131 10.10 -11.95 23.46
N TYR A 132 10.32 -13.24 23.71
CA TYR A 132 9.20 -14.18 23.87
C TYR A 132 8.61 -14.08 25.30
N PHE A 133 7.34 -13.70 25.41
CA PHE A 133 6.68 -13.44 26.70
C PHE A 133 5.79 -14.59 27.21
N GLY A 134 5.92 -15.80 26.68
CA GLY A 134 5.19 -16.98 27.18
C GLY A 134 3.79 -17.17 26.58
N ASN A 135 3.00 -16.10 26.54
CA ASN A 135 1.57 -16.13 26.20
C ASN A 135 1.25 -15.64 24.78
N GLN A 136 2.23 -15.66 23.89
CA GLN A 136 2.09 -15.16 22.52
C GLN A 136 1.42 -16.20 21.61
N GLN A 137 0.53 -15.75 20.74
CA GLN A 137 -0.15 -16.59 19.74
C GLN A 137 0.56 -16.57 18.39
N SER A 138 1.47 -15.62 18.20
CA SER A 138 2.39 -15.61 17.07
C SER A 138 3.74 -15.06 17.49
N ALA A 139 4.75 -15.32 16.68
CA ALA A 139 6.08 -14.76 16.86
C ALA A 139 6.68 -14.38 15.52
N LEU A 140 7.02 -13.10 15.33
CA LEU A 140 7.74 -12.63 14.15
C LEU A 140 9.17 -13.15 14.17
N LEU A 141 9.53 -14.04 13.24
CA LEU A 141 10.84 -14.71 13.23
C LEU A 141 11.86 -14.01 12.33
N TYR A 142 11.45 -13.60 11.13
CA TYR A 142 12.31 -12.93 10.15
C TYR A 142 11.68 -11.62 9.74
N VAL A 143 12.52 -10.62 9.46
CA VAL A 143 12.12 -9.38 8.80
C VAL A 143 13.26 -8.90 7.91
N GLU A 144 12.93 -8.58 6.66
CA GLU A 144 13.84 -8.01 5.68
C GLU A 144 13.25 -6.73 5.07
N PRO A 145 14.06 -5.71 4.74
CA PRO A 145 15.50 -5.66 4.89
C PRO A 145 15.95 -5.52 6.36
N HIS A 146 17.13 -6.04 6.68
CA HIS A 146 17.79 -5.77 7.96
C HIS A 146 17.99 -4.26 8.19
N SER A 147 17.12 -3.68 9.02
CA SER A 147 17.22 -2.31 9.52
C SER A 147 16.93 -2.30 11.00
N GLU A 148 17.54 -1.39 11.76
CA GLU A 148 17.36 -1.30 13.20
C GLU A 148 15.87 -1.19 13.58
N ARG A 149 15.12 -0.39 12.82
CA ARG A 149 13.66 -0.23 12.97
C ARG A 149 12.91 -1.56 12.87
N LEU A 150 13.23 -2.38 11.87
CA LEU A 150 12.55 -3.65 11.61
C LEU A 150 13.08 -4.79 12.47
N GLN A 151 14.35 -4.77 12.87
CA GLN A 151 14.89 -5.76 13.80
C GLN A 151 14.28 -5.60 15.20
N SER A 152 13.95 -4.38 15.61
CA SER A 152 13.33 -4.12 16.92
C SER A 152 12.00 -4.85 17.14
N VAL A 153 11.30 -5.21 16.05
CA VAL A 153 9.99 -5.88 16.09
C VAL A 153 10.07 -7.41 16.03
N ILE A 154 11.26 -8.00 15.83
CA ILE A 154 11.43 -9.46 15.87
C ILE A 154 11.04 -9.98 17.26
N GLY A 155 10.34 -11.12 17.29
CA GLY A 155 9.79 -11.72 18.50
C GLY A 155 8.49 -11.10 19.01
N HIS A 156 8.01 -10.00 18.43
CA HIS A 156 6.70 -9.48 18.78
C HIS A 156 5.57 -10.40 18.31
N ASP A 157 4.48 -10.40 19.08
CA ASP A 157 3.25 -11.08 18.73
C ASP A 157 2.41 -10.19 17.82
N MET A 158 2.43 -10.47 16.52
CA MET A 158 1.61 -9.75 15.54
C MET A 158 0.12 -9.99 15.78
N TYR A 159 -0.24 -11.12 16.39
CA TYR A 159 -1.61 -11.59 16.60
C TYR A 159 -2.24 -10.99 17.85
N ALA A 160 -1.45 -10.30 18.69
CA ALA A 160 -1.96 -9.57 19.85
C ALA A 160 -2.82 -8.35 19.45
N ASP A 161 -2.50 -7.70 18.32
CA ASP A 161 -3.23 -6.55 17.80
C ASP A 161 -4.52 -7.00 17.08
N PRO A 162 -5.71 -6.49 17.46
CA PRO A 162 -6.98 -6.93 16.88
C PRO A 162 -7.11 -6.72 15.38
N GLU A 163 -6.56 -5.63 14.83
CA GLU A 163 -6.67 -5.34 13.40
C GLU A 163 -5.75 -6.26 12.60
N ARG A 164 -4.51 -6.44 13.06
CA ARG A 164 -3.58 -7.43 12.47
C ARG A 164 -4.15 -8.84 12.57
N ARG A 165 -4.74 -9.19 13.72
CA ARG A 165 -5.38 -10.50 13.95
C ARG A 165 -6.47 -10.76 12.92
N ALA A 166 -7.39 -9.81 12.74
CA ALA A 166 -8.49 -9.96 11.78
C ALA A 166 -7.96 -10.20 10.35
N ALA A 167 -6.94 -9.45 9.92
CA ALA A 167 -6.34 -9.66 8.61
C ALA A 167 -5.61 -11.00 8.49
N MET A 168 -4.92 -11.46 9.53
CA MET A 168 -4.25 -12.76 9.55
C MET A 168 -5.25 -13.93 9.57
N ASP A 169 -6.35 -13.81 10.30
CA ASP A 169 -7.43 -14.81 10.29
C ASP A 169 -8.06 -14.92 8.90
N LEU A 170 -8.38 -13.78 8.26
CA LEU A 170 -8.88 -13.78 6.89
C LEU A 170 -7.87 -14.37 5.91
N ALA A 171 -6.58 -14.01 6.01
CA ALA A 171 -5.54 -14.55 5.15
C ALA A 171 -5.38 -16.07 5.31
N ARG A 172 -5.50 -16.58 6.54
CA ARG A 172 -5.49 -18.02 6.84
C ARG A 172 -6.71 -18.72 6.25
N ASP A 173 -7.89 -18.19 6.49
CA ASP A 173 -9.15 -18.85 6.16
C ASP A 173 -9.43 -18.81 4.64
N LEU A 174 -9.04 -17.73 3.96
CA LEU A 174 -9.20 -17.56 2.52
C LEU A 174 -7.99 -18.06 1.71
N GLN A 175 -6.85 -18.34 2.36
CA GLN A 175 -5.59 -18.67 1.72
C GLN A 175 -5.15 -17.63 0.67
N GLN A 176 -5.44 -16.35 0.94
CA GLN A 176 -5.18 -15.23 0.04
C GLN A 176 -4.44 -14.12 0.78
N SER A 177 -3.76 -13.25 0.02
CA SER A 177 -3.15 -12.04 0.57
C SER A 177 -4.24 -11.09 1.05
N THR A 178 -4.17 -10.67 2.31
CA THR A 178 -5.13 -9.76 2.94
C THR A 178 -4.39 -8.57 3.53
N MET A 179 -5.04 -7.40 3.53
CA MET A 179 -4.53 -6.17 4.12
C MET A 179 -5.37 -5.80 5.34
N THR A 180 -4.74 -5.20 6.34
CA THR A 180 -5.45 -4.52 7.43
C THR A 180 -6.11 -3.23 6.93
N GLY A 181 -6.89 -2.60 7.81
CA GLY A 181 -7.11 -1.16 7.70
C GLY A 181 -5.80 -0.39 7.95
N LYS A 182 -5.93 0.92 8.14
CA LYS A 182 -4.79 1.78 8.46
C LYS A 182 -4.37 1.58 9.92
N ILE A 183 -3.19 1.01 10.14
CA ILE A 183 -2.61 0.77 11.47
C ILE A 183 -1.32 1.55 11.70
N GLN A 184 -0.97 1.76 12.97
CA GLN A 184 0.35 2.23 13.37
C GLN A 184 1.36 1.08 13.38
N LEU A 185 2.56 1.31 12.85
CA LEU A 185 3.60 0.29 12.76
C LEU A 185 4.38 0.16 14.08
N LEU A 186 4.68 -1.08 14.46
CA LEU A 186 5.39 -1.41 15.70
C LEU A 186 6.79 -0.76 15.77
N GLY A 187 7.49 -0.67 14.63
CA GLY A 187 8.81 -0.03 14.56
C GLY A 187 8.81 1.48 14.82
N ASP A 188 7.65 2.14 14.75
CA ASP A 188 7.50 3.57 15.07
C ASP A 188 7.26 3.83 16.55
N MET A 189 6.92 2.80 17.34
CA MET A 189 6.70 2.98 18.77
C MET A 189 8.00 3.22 19.57
N GLY A 190 9.17 3.02 18.94
CA GLY A 190 10.48 3.36 19.51
C GLY A 190 11.02 4.75 19.13
N GLY A 191 10.35 5.48 18.23
CA GLY A 191 10.77 6.78 17.74
C GLY A 191 9.59 7.72 17.57
N THR A 192 9.46 8.67 18.49
CA THR A 192 8.63 9.89 18.46
C THR A 192 7.31 9.82 17.69
N LYS A 193 6.20 9.81 18.45
CA LYS A 193 4.84 10.12 17.98
C LYS A 193 4.81 11.22 16.89
N ALA A 194 4.36 10.87 15.69
CA ALA A 194 3.58 11.66 14.72
C ALA A 194 3.55 10.86 13.39
N SER A 195 2.49 10.74 12.59
CA SER A 195 1.33 11.60 12.41
C SER A 195 0.18 10.75 11.85
N THR A 196 -0.96 10.83 12.51
CA THR A 196 -2.24 10.42 11.94
C THR A 196 -2.56 11.37 10.79
N ILE A 197 -2.42 10.94 9.54
CA ILE A 197 -3.01 11.67 8.40
C ILE A 197 -4.41 11.12 8.15
N SER A 198 -5.40 11.77 8.76
CA SER A 198 -6.82 11.64 8.40
C SER A 198 -7.05 11.78 6.90
#